data_AF-A0A2N6NJJ3-F1
#
_entry.id   AF-A0A2N6NJJ3-F1
#
_cell.length_a   1.000
_cell.length_b   1.000
_cell.length_c   1.000
_cell.angle_alpha   90.00
_cell.angle_beta   90.00
_cell.angle_gamma   90.00
#
_symmetry.space_group_name_H-M   'P 1'
#
loop_
_entity.id
_entity.type
_entity.pdbx_description
1 polymer ?
#
loop_
_entity_poly.entity_id
_entity_poly.type
_entity_poly.pdbx_seq_one_letter_code
_entity_poly.pdbx_strand_id
1 'polypeptide(L)'
;MRSLGERLHLLRKLLNLRMGPGAAILPSEVSCIHMDFALRTHNGHMGAKKFWREYLPRLKYNNPAVPMIVNRHGQNDQTPTMTVYIRTGGDAPATPAPQPASSRVGLSKAQPPASNERVVHIDMKNKHSTNILEQLITQVGAVPLQPTAEDTAERQSLDELRKMSNASRDRMNSIKAEKEREATLLQRARAAGGAAEDPA
;
A
#
# COMPACT_ATOMS: atom_id res chain seq x y z
N MET A 1 2.88 -26.51 -8.73
CA MET A 1 1.73 -25.91 -8.02
C MET A 1 2.16 -25.56 -6.61
N ARG A 2 1.74 -24.39 -6.08
CA ARG A 2 2.05 -24.03 -4.69
C ARG A 2 1.27 -24.91 -3.72
N SER A 3 1.87 -25.30 -2.60
CA SER A 3 1.20 -26.12 -1.59
C SER A 3 0.11 -25.31 -0.86
N LEU A 4 -0.82 -26.02 -0.20
CA LEU A 4 -1.85 -25.36 0.62
C LEU A 4 -1.22 -24.51 1.75
N GLY A 5 -0.17 -25.02 2.39
CA GLY A 5 0.56 -24.28 3.43
C GLY A 5 1.21 -22.99 2.91
N GLU A 6 1.83 -23.05 1.72
CA GLU A 6 2.41 -21.86 1.08
C GLU A 6 1.34 -20.81 0.76
N ARG A 7 0.17 -21.23 0.28
CA ARG A 7 -0.95 -20.33 -0.02
C ARG A 7 -1.50 -19.68 1.25
N LEU A 8 -1.70 -20.47 2.32
CA LEU A 8 -2.15 -19.97 3.61
C LEU A 8 -1.18 -18.94 4.18
N HIS A 9 0.13 -19.20 4.13
CA HIS A 9 1.15 -18.25 4.59
C HIS A 9 1.10 -16.92 3.82
N LEU A 10 0.88 -16.95 2.50
CA LEU A 10 0.72 -15.72 1.72
C LEU A 10 -0.54 -14.95 2.08
N LEU A 11 -1.64 -15.65 2.36
CA LEU A 11 -2.89 -15.03 2.78
C LEU A 11 -2.76 -14.38 4.16
N ARG A 12 -2.08 -15.03 5.11
CA ARG A 12 -1.82 -14.47 6.44
C ARG A 12 -1.02 -13.17 6.42
N LYS A 13 -0.22 -12.90 5.37
CA LYS A 13 0.44 -11.59 5.18
C LYS A 13 -0.55 -10.43 4.98
N LEU A 14 -1.80 -10.72 4.60
CA LEU A 14 -2.88 -9.74 4.47
C LEU A 14 -3.52 -9.36 5.81
N LEU A 15 -3.07 -9.93 6.94
CA LEU A 15 -3.49 -9.49 8.28
C LEU A 15 -3.28 -7.99 8.51
N ASN A 16 -2.30 -7.40 7.83
CA ASN A 16 -2.07 -5.95 7.79
C ASN A 16 -3.24 -5.13 7.25
N LEU A 17 -4.22 -5.72 6.55
CA LEU A 17 -5.44 -5.02 6.11
C LEU A 17 -6.40 -4.79 7.28
N ARG A 18 -6.50 -5.78 8.18
CA ARG A 18 -7.37 -5.71 9.36
C ARG A 18 -6.78 -4.81 10.43
N MET A 19 -5.49 -5.01 10.75
CA MET A 19 -4.85 -4.45 11.96
C MET A 19 -3.56 -3.66 11.70
N GLY A 20 -3.29 -3.29 10.45
CA GLY A 20 -2.11 -2.49 10.14
C GLY A 20 -2.24 -1.04 10.61
N PRO A 21 -1.12 -0.29 10.70
CA PRO A 21 -1.18 1.14 10.99
C PRO A 21 -2.10 1.83 9.96
N GLY A 22 -3.02 2.68 10.40
CA GLY A 22 -4.05 3.29 9.54
C GLY A 22 -5.30 2.44 9.29
N ALA A 23 -5.45 1.30 9.96
CA ALA A 23 -6.77 0.73 10.19
C ALA A 23 -7.53 1.65 11.16
N ALA A 24 -8.60 2.26 10.68
CA ALA A 24 -9.44 3.16 11.47
C ALA A 24 -10.90 3.04 11.03
N ILE A 25 -11.81 3.29 11.96
CA ILE A 25 -13.24 3.37 11.72
C ILE A 25 -13.60 4.83 11.46
N LEU A 26 -14.22 5.09 10.31
CA LEU A 26 -14.71 6.40 9.94
C LEU A 26 -16.08 6.66 10.59
N PRO A 27 -16.40 7.89 10.98
CA PRO A 27 -17.75 8.25 11.40
C PRO A 27 -18.77 7.98 10.29
N SER A 28 -20.01 7.67 10.68
CA SER A 28 -21.14 7.44 9.75
C SER A 28 -21.46 8.67 8.87
N GLU A 29 -21.07 9.85 9.32
CA GLU A 29 -21.21 11.10 8.58
C GLU A 29 -20.40 11.11 7.27
N VAL A 30 -19.32 10.34 7.18
CA VAL A 30 -18.46 10.31 5.99
C VAL A 30 -19.19 9.61 4.85
N SER A 31 -19.45 10.35 3.76
CA SER A 31 -20.18 9.83 2.60
C SER A 31 -19.26 9.30 1.52
N CYS A 32 -18.12 9.95 1.26
CA CYS A 32 -17.19 9.56 0.21
C CYS A 32 -15.77 10.08 0.50
N ILE A 33 -14.75 9.32 0.07
CA ILE A 33 -13.37 9.79 0.00
C ILE A 33 -12.92 9.76 -1.45
N HIS A 34 -12.50 10.91 -1.95
CA HIS A 34 -11.91 11.08 -3.26
C HIS A 34 -10.44 11.45 -3.13
N MET A 35 -9.59 10.86 -3.97
CA MET A 35 -8.15 11.14 -3.98
C MET A 35 -7.68 11.42 -5.40
N ASP A 36 -7.06 12.59 -5.61
CA ASP A 36 -6.48 12.98 -6.90
C ASP A 36 -4.97 13.12 -6.78
N PHE A 37 -4.20 12.39 -7.61
CA PHE A 37 -2.75 12.50 -7.65
C PHE A 37 -2.14 12.00 -8.96
N ALA A 38 -0.94 12.45 -9.29
CA ALA A 38 -0.25 12.08 -10.51
C ALA A 38 0.39 10.68 -10.42
N LEU A 39 0.58 10.04 -11.59
CA LEU A 39 1.18 8.71 -11.70
C LEU A 39 2.67 8.70 -11.34
N ARG A 40 3.37 9.76 -11.76
CA ARG A 40 4.77 9.99 -11.45
C ARG A 40 4.89 10.69 -10.10
N THR A 41 6.08 10.57 -9.53
CA THR A 41 6.33 10.90 -8.13
C THR A 41 7.04 12.24 -7.93
N HIS A 42 7.31 12.95 -9.03
CA HIS A 42 7.84 14.31 -9.02
C HIS A 42 6.84 15.26 -8.34
N ASN A 43 7.27 16.47 -7.98
CA ASN A 43 6.44 17.51 -7.38
C ASN A 43 5.68 17.10 -6.10
N GLY A 44 6.23 16.16 -5.32
CA GLY A 44 5.69 15.83 -3.99
C GLY A 44 4.55 14.82 -3.97
N HIS A 45 4.34 14.05 -5.05
CA HIS A 45 3.26 13.05 -5.16
C HIS A 45 3.55 11.71 -4.46
N MET A 46 4.76 11.50 -3.95
CA MET A 46 5.17 10.25 -3.27
C MET A 46 4.28 9.88 -2.09
N GLY A 47 3.95 10.87 -1.25
CA GLY A 47 3.11 10.67 -0.05
C GLY A 47 1.74 10.10 -0.40
N ALA A 48 1.06 10.72 -1.38
CA ALA A 48 -0.23 10.27 -1.86
C ALA A 48 -0.19 8.84 -2.42
N LYS A 49 0.81 8.54 -3.26
CA LYS A 49 0.99 7.20 -3.82
C LYS A 49 1.20 6.14 -2.73
N LYS A 50 1.98 6.47 -1.70
CA LYS A 50 2.21 5.59 -0.55
C LYS A 50 0.95 5.40 0.29
N PHE A 51 0.24 6.49 0.56
CA PHE A 51 -1.04 6.46 1.26
C PHE A 51 -2.06 5.54 0.56
N TRP A 52 -2.21 5.67 -0.76
CA TRP A 52 -3.09 4.81 -1.56
C TRP A 52 -2.72 3.31 -1.51
N ARG A 53 -1.43 2.97 -1.48
CA ARG A 53 -1.01 1.57 -1.49
C ARG A 53 -1.01 0.92 -0.10
N GLU A 54 -0.76 1.70 0.94
CA GLU A 54 -0.50 1.18 2.28
C GLU A 54 -1.65 1.42 3.26
N TYR A 55 -2.30 2.59 3.23
CA TYR A 55 -3.31 3.00 4.21
C TYR A 55 -4.74 2.92 3.67
N LEU A 56 -5.00 3.41 2.46
CA LEU A 56 -6.35 3.42 1.88
C LEU A 56 -7.02 2.02 1.82
N PRO A 57 -6.31 0.92 1.50
CA PRO A 57 -6.90 -0.42 1.51
C PRO A 57 -7.31 -0.88 2.91
N ARG A 58 -6.57 -0.46 3.96
CA ARG A 58 -6.89 -0.76 5.37
C ARG A 58 -8.15 -0.02 5.81
N LEU A 59 -8.26 1.25 5.40
CA LEU A 59 -9.47 2.04 5.62
C LEU A 59 -10.66 1.39 4.90
N LYS A 60 -10.53 0.97 3.64
CA LYS A 60 -11.63 0.34 2.88
C LYS A 60 -12.08 -0.99 3.49
N TYR A 61 -11.14 -1.78 4.01
CA TYR A 61 -11.45 -3.06 4.66
C TYR A 61 -12.35 -2.88 5.89
N ASN A 62 -12.06 -1.86 6.72
CA ASN A 62 -12.84 -1.57 7.92
C ASN A 62 -14.10 -0.73 7.63
N ASN A 63 -14.16 -0.03 6.49
CA ASN A 63 -15.27 0.85 6.10
C ASN A 63 -15.78 0.47 4.70
N PRO A 64 -16.39 -0.72 4.51
CA PRO A 64 -16.79 -1.19 3.20
C PRO A 64 -17.90 -0.33 2.57
N ALA A 65 -18.76 0.28 3.39
CA ALA A 65 -19.86 1.13 2.94
C ALA A 65 -19.38 2.46 2.30
N VAL A 66 -18.23 2.98 2.71
CA VAL A 66 -17.73 4.27 2.22
C VAL A 66 -17.03 4.07 0.86
N PRO A 67 -17.52 4.68 -0.24
CA PRO A 67 -16.82 4.68 -1.51
C PRO A 67 -15.50 5.44 -1.38
N MET A 68 -14.42 4.82 -1.87
CA MET A 68 -13.09 5.40 -1.92
C MET A 68 -12.64 5.41 -3.38
N ILE A 69 -12.61 6.60 -3.98
CA ILE A 69 -12.40 6.80 -5.41
C ILE A 69 -11.02 7.38 -5.62
N VAL A 70 -10.29 6.80 -6.56
CA VAL A 70 -8.93 7.22 -6.87
C VAL A 70 -8.87 7.70 -8.31
N ASN A 71 -8.55 8.98 -8.48
CA ASN A 71 -8.24 9.58 -9.75
C ASN A 71 -6.73 9.71 -9.90
N ARG A 72 -6.18 9.07 -10.93
CA ARG A 72 -4.77 9.20 -11.29
C ARG A 72 -4.64 9.79 -12.67
N HIS A 73 -3.59 10.57 -12.87
CA HIS A 73 -3.39 11.31 -14.12
C HIS A 73 -1.90 11.60 -14.38
N GLY A 74 -1.58 12.19 -15.54
CA GLY A 74 -0.20 12.47 -15.96
C GLY A 74 0.34 13.85 -15.56
N GLN A 75 -0.55 14.77 -15.16
CA GLN A 75 -0.21 16.16 -14.82
C GLN A 75 0.43 16.27 -13.42
N ASN A 76 1.76 16.27 -13.35
CA ASN A 76 2.48 16.36 -12.06
C ASN A 76 2.40 17.75 -11.41
N ASP A 77 2.01 18.78 -12.15
CA ASP A 77 1.93 20.16 -11.64
C ASP A 77 0.71 20.37 -10.75
N GLN A 78 -0.32 19.52 -10.89
CA GLN A 78 -1.49 19.55 -10.01
C GLN A 78 -1.09 19.05 -8.61
N THR A 79 -1.54 19.77 -7.59
CA THR A 79 -1.31 19.42 -6.19
C THR A 79 -2.07 18.14 -5.82
N PRO A 80 -1.41 17.09 -5.31
CA PRO A 80 -2.10 15.88 -4.87
C PRO A 80 -3.00 16.22 -3.68
N THR A 81 -4.29 15.94 -3.82
CA THR A 81 -5.31 16.36 -2.85
C THR A 81 -6.23 15.20 -2.54
N MET A 82 -6.58 15.06 -1.26
CA MET A 82 -7.62 14.15 -0.80
C MET A 82 -8.82 14.97 -0.35
N THR A 83 -10.00 14.57 -0.79
CA THR A 83 -11.26 15.26 -0.59
C THR A 83 -12.19 14.32 0.14
N VAL A 84 -12.59 14.68 1.36
CA VAL A 84 -13.51 13.90 2.20
C VAL A 84 -14.85 14.62 2.23
N TYR A 85 -15.91 13.91 1.85
CA TYR A 85 -17.29 14.40 1.90
C TYR A 85 -17.92 13.95 3.21
N ILE A 86 -18.46 14.91 3.97
CA ILE A 86 -19.05 14.69 5.29
C ILE A 86 -20.46 15.27 5.30
N ARG A 87 -21.44 14.48 5.71
CA ARG A 87 -22.84 14.93 5.82
C ARG A 87 -22.97 15.94 6.97
N THR A 88 -23.76 16.99 6.75
CA THR A 88 -24.05 18.04 7.74
C THR A 88 -25.47 17.99 8.30
N GLY A 89 -26.36 17.22 7.69
CA GLY A 89 -27.73 16.97 8.18
C GLY A 89 -27.87 15.55 8.72
N GLY A 90 -28.47 15.41 9.91
CA GLY A 90 -28.58 14.14 10.63
C GLY A 90 -29.32 13.04 9.86
N ASP A 91 -28.75 11.82 9.94
CA ASP A 91 -29.28 10.46 9.73
C ASP A 91 -30.19 10.11 8.54
N ALA A 92 -30.56 11.04 7.66
CA ALA A 92 -31.27 10.66 6.44
C ALA A 92 -30.29 10.01 5.44
N PRO A 93 -30.54 8.78 4.96
CA PRO A 93 -29.76 8.19 3.88
C PRO A 93 -30.03 8.99 2.60
N ALA A 94 -29.21 10.01 2.36
CA ALA A 94 -29.21 10.70 1.08
C ALA A 94 -28.87 9.67 0.00
N THR A 95 -29.72 9.56 -1.02
CA THR A 95 -29.45 8.77 -2.22
C THR A 95 -28.05 9.12 -2.70
N PRO A 96 -27.10 8.16 -2.71
CA PRO A 96 -25.73 8.49 -3.04
C PRO A 96 -25.69 9.09 -4.44
N ALA A 97 -25.22 10.34 -4.54
CA ALA A 97 -25.01 10.98 -5.84
C ALA A 97 -24.14 10.04 -6.70
N PRO A 98 -24.39 9.94 -8.03
CA PRO A 98 -23.65 9.05 -8.90
C PRO A 98 -22.14 9.26 -8.74
N GLN A 99 -21.48 8.31 -8.09
CA GLN A 99 -20.05 8.41 -7.82
C GLN A 99 -19.28 7.90 -9.05
N PRO A 100 -18.29 8.65 -9.55
CA PRO A 100 -17.49 8.18 -10.68
C PRO A 100 -16.66 6.95 -10.28
N ALA A 101 -16.49 6.01 -11.21
CA ALA A 101 -15.53 4.92 -11.03
C ALA A 101 -14.10 5.48 -10.91
N SER A 102 -13.15 4.73 -10.35
CA SER A 102 -11.74 5.15 -10.30
C SER A 102 -11.12 5.23 -11.72
N SER A 103 -10.21 6.16 -11.96
CA SER A 103 -9.56 6.34 -13.27
C SER A 103 -8.04 6.44 -13.17
N ARG A 104 -7.37 6.04 -14.25
CA ARG A 104 -5.91 6.18 -14.44
C ARG A 104 -5.54 7.30 -15.43
N VAL A 105 -6.54 7.92 -16.06
CA VAL A 105 -6.38 8.93 -17.12
C VAL A 105 -7.03 10.27 -16.74
N GLY A 106 -7.37 10.47 -15.46
CA GLY A 106 -7.89 11.74 -14.96
C GLY A 106 -9.39 11.97 -15.16
N LEU A 107 -10.16 10.95 -15.56
CA LEU A 107 -11.60 11.10 -15.85
C LEU A 107 -12.49 11.19 -14.61
N SER A 108 -11.98 10.83 -13.43
CA SER A 108 -12.77 10.72 -12.21
C SER A 108 -12.57 11.95 -11.34
N LYS A 109 -12.91 13.12 -11.84
CA LYS A 109 -12.70 14.38 -11.11
C LYS A 109 -13.62 14.48 -9.89
N ALA A 110 -13.13 15.19 -8.87
CA ALA A 110 -13.88 15.43 -7.65
C ALA A 110 -15.19 16.14 -8.00
N GLN A 111 -16.31 15.61 -7.52
CA GLN A 111 -17.62 16.21 -7.74
C GLN A 111 -17.84 17.36 -6.75
N PRO A 112 -18.61 18.39 -7.11
CA PRO A 112 -19.03 19.38 -6.13
C PRO A 112 -19.84 18.69 -5.00
N PRO A 113 -19.78 19.20 -3.76
CA PRO A 113 -20.60 18.65 -2.68
C PRO A 113 -22.09 18.76 -2.97
N ALA A 114 -22.87 17.80 -2.47
CA ALA A 114 -24.31 17.95 -2.40
C ALA A 114 -24.70 19.03 -1.37
N SER A 115 -25.96 19.50 -1.43
CA SER A 115 -26.45 20.58 -0.55
C SER A 115 -26.37 20.27 0.94
N ASN A 116 -26.37 18.99 1.32
CA ASN A 116 -26.28 18.49 2.69
C ASN A 116 -24.90 17.90 3.03
N GLU A 117 -23.88 18.21 2.23
CA GLU A 117 -22.51 17.74 2.42
C GLU A 117 -21.55 18.92 2.55
N ARG A 118 -20.62 18.82 3.50
CA ARG A 118 -19.43 19.66 3.56
C ARG A 118 -18.23 18.87 3.05
N VAL A 119 -17.26 19.60 2.52
CA VAL A 119 -16.02 19.00 1.99
C VAL A 119 -14.86 19.40 2.87
N VAL A 120 -14.01 18.42 3.18
CA VAL A 120 -12.72 18.63 3.83
C VAL A 120 -11.62 18.29 2.82
N HIS A 121 -10.76 19.27 2.54
CA HIS A 121 -9.62 19.11 1.65
C HIS A 121 -8.33 18.91 2.44
N ILE A 122 -7.64 17.81 2.15
CA ILE A 122 -6.34 17.46 2.73
C ILE A 122 -5.31 17.54 1.60
N ASP A 123 -4.47 18.57 1.66
CA ASP A 123 -3.29 18.67 0.80
C ASP A 123 -2.31 17.54 1.13
N MET A 124 -1.79 16.84 0.12
CA MET A 124 -0.85 15.73 0.28
C MET A 124 0.56 16.06 -0.25
N LYS A 125 0.78 17.28 -0.76
CA LYS A 125 2.03 17.67 -1.42
C LYS A 125 3.18 17.69 -0.44
N ASN A 126 4.27 16.99 -0.78
CA ASN A 126 5.49 16.89 0.03
C ASN A 126 5.26 16.35 1.45
N LYS A 127 4.12 15.69 1.71
CA LYS A 127 3.82 15.08 3.01
C LYS A 127 4.18 13.60 3.02
N HIS A 128 4.64 13.11 4.16
CA HIS A 128 4.80 11.67 4.38
C HIS A 128 3.42 11.01 4.53
N SER A 129 3.29 9.74 4.13
CA SER A 129 2.01 9.03 4.17
C SER A 129 1.43 8.91 5.60
N THR A 130 2.28 8.81 6.62
CA THR A 130 1.88 8.83 8.04
C THR A 130 1.25 10.17 8.43
N ASN A 131 1.85 11.29 8.04
CA ASN A 131 1.32 12.63 8.36
C ASN A 131 -0.02 12.88 7.67
N ILE A 132 -0.21 12.34 6.47
CA ILE A 132 -1.49 12.41 5.75
C ILE A 132 -2.58 11.62 6.50
N LEU A 133 -2.23 10.45 7.03
CA LEU A 133 -3.13 9.65 7.84
C LEU A 133 -3.52 10.37 9.14
N GLU A 134 -2.54 10.94 9.85
CA GLU A 134 -2.79 11.72 11.07
C GLU A 134 -3.71 12.91 10.80
N GLN A 135 -3.50 13.62 9.69
CA GLN A 135 -4.37 14.72 9.26
C GLN A 135 -5.79 14.24 8.96
N LEU A 136 -5.95 13.11 8.27
CA LEU A 136 -7.26 12.51 8.03
C LEU A 136 -7.96 12.11 9.32
N ILE A 137 -7.25 11.44 10.24
CA ILE A 137 -7.80 11.03 11.54
C ILE A 137 -8.25 12.26 12.33
N THR A 138 -7.42 13.29 12.39
CA THR A 138 -7.69 14.50 13.17
C THR A 138 -8.85 15.32 12.59
N GLN A 139 -8.90 15.49 11.28
CA GLN A 139 -9.92 16.33 10.63
C GLN A 139 -11.27 15.63 10.50
N VAL A 140 -11.28 14.31 10.30
CA VAL A 140 -12.49 13.52 10.11
C VAL A 140 -12.99 12.96 11.45
N GLY A 141 -12.15 12.87 12.48
CA GLY A 141 -12.50 12.27 13.76
C GLY A 141 -12.56 10.73 13.70
N ALA A 142 -11.73 10.12 12.86
CA ALA A 142 -11.69 8.66 12.72
C ALA A 142 -11.04 8.00 13.96
N VAL A 143 -11.56 6.84 14.37
CA VAL A 143 -11.04 6.13 15.55
C VAL A 143 -10.08 5.03 15.10
N PRO A 144 -8.79 5.07 15.46
CA PRO A 144 -7.83 4.02 15.11
C PRO A 144 -8.19 2.71 15.82
N LEU A 145 -8.14 1.60 15.07
CA LEU A 145 -8.52 0.29 15.58
C LEU A 145 -7.34 -0.36 16.33
N GLN A 146 -7.58 -0.78 17.56
CA GLN A 146 -6.55 -1.41 18.41
C GLN A 146 -6.45 -2.92 18.12
N PRO A 147 -5.24 -3.49 17.91
CA PRO A 147 -5.03 -4.92 17.74
C PRO A 147 -5.61 -5.76 18.87
N THR A 148 -6.35 -6.82 18.51
CA THR A 148 -6.77 -7.84 19.47
C THR A 148 -5.60 -8.74 19.83
N ALA A 149 -5.70 -9.45 20.97
CA ALA A 149 -4.63 -10.35 21.43
C ALA A 149 -4.29 -11.45 20.40
N GLU A 150 -5.30 -12.04 19.76
CA GLU A 150 -5.11 -13.05 18.70
C GLU A 150 -4.33 -12.50 17.51
N ASP A 151 -4.64 -11.26 17.10
CA ASP A 151 -3.97 -10.60 15.97
C ASP A 151 -2.50 -10.31 16.28
N THR A 152 -2.21 -9.94 17.52
CA THR A 152 -0.83 -9.72 17.95
C THR A 152 -0.02 -11.02 17.96
N ALA A 153 -0.62 -12.12 18.40
CA ALA A 153 0.02 -13.44 18.39
C ALA A 153 0.26 -13.94 16.96
N GLU A 154 -0.71 -13.80 16.06
CA GLU A 154 -0.55 -14.19 14.65
C GLU A 154 0.54 -13.34 13.97
N ARG A 155 0.57 -12.04 14.26
CA ARG A 155 1.62 -11.15 13.73
C ARG A 155 3.01 -11.54 14.22
N GLN A 156 3.16 -11.83 15.50
CA GLN A 156 4.43 -12.29 16.07
C GLN A 156 4.90 -13.59 15.40
N SER A 157 4.00 -14.56 15.24
CA SER A 157 4.29 -15.82 14.54
C SER A 157 4.77 -15.59 13.10
N LEU A 158 4.14 -14.67 12.35
CA LEU A 158 4.57 -14.34 10.99
C LEU A 158 5.95 -13.66 10.96
N ASP A 159 6.25 -12.81 11.94
CA ASP A 159 7.55 -12.14 12.03
C ASP A 159 8.67 -13.13 12.37
N GLU A 160 8.43 -14.10 13.23
CA GLU A 160 9.36 -15.20 13.51
C GLU A 160 9.62 -16.06 12.27
N LEU A 161 8.56 -16.48 11.57
CA LEU A 161 8.69 -17.19 10.30
C LEU A 161 9.51 -16.40 9.27
N ARG A 162 9.32 -15.08 9.21
CA ARG A 162 10.07 -14.19 8.32
C ARG A 162 11.55 -14.13 8.70
N LYS A 163 11.88 -14.06 9.99
CA LYS A 163 13.27 -14.09 10.48
C LYS A 163 13.96 -15.40 10.08
N MET A 164 13.30 -16.53 10.32
CA MET A 164 13.82 -17.86 9.93
C MET A 164 13.99 -18.00 8.41
N SER A 165 13.03 -17.49 7.65
CA SER A 165 13.10 -17.50 6.18
C SER A 165 14.25 -16.66 5.64
N ASN A 166 14.51 -15.49 6.22
CA ASN A 166 15.61 -14.62 5.81
C ASN A 166 16.96 -15.30 6.11
N ALA A 167 17.15 -15.82 7.33
CA ALA A 167 18.37 -16.54 7.69
C ALA A 167 18.63 -17.75 6.78
N SER A 168 17.57 -18.49 6.42
CA SER A 168 17.69 -19.62 5.49
C SER A 168 18.02 -19.18 4.07
N ARG A 169 17.47 -18.04 3.62
CA ARG A 169 17.81 -17.44 2.33
C ARG A 169 19.26 -17.00 2.27
N ASP A 170 19.77 -16.39 3.34
CA ASP A 170 21.15 -15.92 3.41
C ASP A 170 22.15 -17.08 3.36
N ARG A 171 21.87 -18.16 4.10
CA ARG A 171 22.65 -19.41 4.01
C ARG A 171 22.65 -20.01 2.60
N MET A 172 21.51 -20.04 1.93
CA MET A 172 21.46 -20.57 0.56
C MET A 172 22.17 -19.66 -0.44
N ASN A 173 22.12 -18.35 -0.24
CA ASN A 173 22.85 -17.40 -1.07
C ASN A 173 24.37 -17.55 -0.89
N SER A 174 24.87 -17.78 0.34
CA SER A 174 26.31 -18.00 0.57
C SER A 174 26.80 -19.27 -0.10
N ILE A 175 26.07 -20.38 0.03
CA ILE A 175 26.40 -21.66 -0.63
C ILE A 175 26.42 -21.50 -2.16
N LYS A 176 25.45 -20.78 -2.73
CA LYS A 176 25.42 -20.51 -4.17
C LYS A 176 26.61 -19.67 -4.62
N ALA A 177 26.96 -18.64 -3.85
CA ALA A 177 28.10 -17.78 -4.15
C ALA A 177 29.45 -18.51 -4.04
N GLU A 178 29.58 -19.49 -3.14
CA GLU A 178 30.77 -20.36 -3.06
C GLU A 178 30.87 -21.26 -4.28
N LYS A 179 29.79 -21.96 -4.64
CA LYS A 179 29.75 -22.81 -5.84
C LYS A 179 30.05 -22.03 -7.12
N GLU A 180 29.53 -20.82 -7.25
CA GLU A 180 29.81 -19.94 -8.38
C GLU A 180 31.29 -19.50 -8.41
N ARG A 181 31.89 -19.19 -7.26
CA ARG A 181 33.33 -18.88 -7.13
C ARG A 181 34.21 -20.08 -7.50
N GLU A 182 33.87 -21.27 -7.03
CA GLU A 182 34.60 -22.50 -7.39
C GLU A 182 34.47 -22.80 -8.89
N ALA A 183 33.27 -22.70 -9.45
CA ALA A 183 33.03 -22.94 -10.87
C ALA A 183 33.81 -21.96 -11.76
N THR A 184 33.81 -20.67 -11.40
CA THR A 184 34.56 -19.64 -12.14
C THR A 184 36.08 -19.84 -12.04
N LEU A 185 36.59 -20.23 -10.87
CA LEU A 185 38.00 -20.54 -10.68
C LEU A 185 38.43 -21.78 -11.50
N LEU A 186 37.64 -22.85 -11.47
CA LEU A 186 37.88 -24.06 -12.27
C LEU A 186 37.80 -23.77 -13.77
N GLN A 187 36.85 -22.94 -14.20
CA GLN A 187 36.73 -22.53 -15.60
C GLN A 187 37.97 -21.74 -16.06
N ARG A 188 38.45 -20.80 -15.23
CA ARG A 188 39.68 -20.04 -15.51
C ARG A 188 40.91 -20.96 -15.57
N ALA A 189 41.02 -21.92 -14.65
CA ALA A 189 42.11 -22.90 -14.64
C ALA A 189 42.09 -23.80 -15.88
N ARG A 190 40.90 -24.28 -16.29
CA ARG A 190 40.74 -25.06 -17.54
C ARG A 190 41.10 -24.24 -18.78
N ALA A 191 40.69 -22.97 -18.84
CA ALA A 191 41.03 -22.09 -19.95
C ALA A 191 42.54 -21.79 -20.04
N ALA A 192 43.23 -21.70 -18.90
CA ALA A 192 44.68 -21.52 -18.85
C ALA A 192 45.46 -22.80 -19.18
N GLY A 193 44.98 -23.97 -18.74
CA GLY A 193 45.62 -25.27 -18.99
C GLY A 193 45.41 -25.81 -20.41
N GLY A 194 44.28 -25.48 -21.05
CA GLY A 194 43.98 -25.89 -22.43
C GLY A 194 44.70 -25.08 -23.52
N ALA A 195 45.48 -24.07 -23.15
CA ALA A 195 46.28 -23.25 -24.09
C ALA A 195 47.75 -23.69 -24.19
N ALA A 196 48.14 -24.79 -23.55
CA ALA A 196 49.54 -25.24 -23.46
C ALA A 196 49.86 -26.51 -24.29
N GLU A 197 48.91 -27.09 -25.01
CA GLU A 197 49.16 -28.21 -25.94
C GLU A 197 49.10 -27.72 -27.40
N ASP A 198 50.16 -27.04 -27.84
CA ASP A 198 50.50 -26.95 -29.26
C ASP A 198 51.44 -28.14 -29.59
N PRO A 199 51.02 -29.12 -30.41
CA PRO A 199 51.90 -30.20 -30.84
C PRO A 199 52.87 -29.67 -31.92
N ALA A 200 54.16 -29.94 -31.68
CA ALA A 200 55.26 -29.75 -32.63
C ALA A 200 55.24 -30.77 -33.78
#